data_AF-A0A7W0A1G2-F1
#
_entry.id   AF-A0A7W0A1G2-F1
#
_cell.length_a   1.000
_cell.length_b   1.000
_cell.length_c   1.000
_cell.angle_alpha   90.00
_cell.angle_beta   90.00
_cell.angle_gamma   90.00
#
_symmetry.space_group_name_H-M   'P 1'
#
loop_
_entity.id
_entity.type
_entity.pdbx_description
1 polymer ?
#
loop_
_entity_poly.entity_id
_entity_poly.type
_entity_poly.pdbx_seq_one_letter_code
_entity_poly.pdbx_strand_id
1 'polypeptide(L)' 'MPDRIGIFGGTFVPVHIGHLIAAAELRHALRLDRVLFVPTGSPPHKGNVTVAPAADRLAMLQ' A
#
# COMPACT_ATOMS: atom_id res chain seq x y z
N MET A 1 23.12 12.11 1.99
CA MET A 1 21.99 12.04 2.95
C MET A 1 21.35 10.67 2.83
N PRO A 2 20.76 10.11 3.89
CA PRO A 2 20.03 8.84 3.79
C PRO A 2 18.76 8.98 2.94
N ASP A 3 18.34 7.87 2.29
CA ASP A 3 17.09 7.80 1.51
C ASP A 3 15.88 8.14 2.39
N ARG A 4 15.02 9.05 1.91
CA ARG A 4 13.72 9.40 2.48
C ARG A 4 12.65 8.46 1.91
N ILE A 5 12.22 7.50 2.72
CA ILE A 5 11.27 6.46 2.31
C ILE A 5 9.91 6.69 2.97
N GLY A 6 8.85 6.71 2.16
CA GLY A 6 7.47 6.64 2.67
C GLY A 6 6.98 5.21 2.77
N ILE A 7 6.22 4.88 3.81
CA ILE A 7 5.55 3.59 3.95
C ILE A 7 4.05 3.80 3.76
N PHE A 8 3.47 3.15 2.76
CA PHE A 8 2.05 3.21 2.48
C PHE A 8 1.38 1.86 2.74
N GLY A 9 0.87 1.71 3.96
CA GLY A 9 0.19 0.50 4.43
C GLY A 9 -1.29 0.48 4.05
N GLY A 10 -1.79 -0.69 3.68
CA GLY A 10 -3.21 -0.86 3.36
C GLY A 10 -3.58 -2.31 3.12
N THR A 11 -4.88 -2.65 3.18
CA THR A 11 -5.32 -3.99 2.77
C THR A 11 -5.32 -4.15 1.26
N PHE A 12 -5.55 -3.08 0.48
CA PHE A 12 -5.58 -3.14 -1.00
C PHE A 12 -6.49 -4.25 -1.55
N VAL A 13 -7.81 -4.11 -1.36
CA VAL A 13 -8.83 -5.10 -1.76
C VAL A 13 -9.79 -4.52 -2.82
N PRO A 14 -9.41 -4.43 -4.10
CA PRO A 14 -8.06 -4.53 -4.66
C PRO A 14 -7.31 -3.18 -4.56
N VAL A 15 -6.07 -3.14 -5.04
CA VAL A 15 -5.41 -1.86 -5.36
C VAL A 15 -6.18 -1.16 -6.50
N HIS A 16 -6.15 0.17 -6.52
CA HIS A 16 -6.86 0.98 -7.53
C HIS A 16 -6.20 2.35 -7.69
N ILE A 17 -6.63 3.14 -8.68
CA ILE A 17 -6.00 4.43 -9.05
C ILE A 17 -5.88 5.42 -7.88
N GLY A 18 -6.89 5.50 -7.01
CA GLY A 18 -6.82 6.35 -5.81
C GLY A 18 -5.64 6.04 -4.88
N HIS A 19 -5.25 4.77 -4.73
CA HIS A 19 -4.06 4.40 -3.96
C HIS A 19 -2.77 4.89 -4.67
N LEU A 20 -2.72 4.76 -5.99
CA LEU A 20 -1.55 5.17 -6.78
C LEU A 20 -1.36 6.69 -6.75
N ILE A 21 -2.46 7.45 -6.89
CA ILE A 21 -2.46 8.91 -6.76
C ILE A 21 -1.97 9.30 -5.37
N ALA A 22 -2.53 8.71 -4.30
CA ALA A 22 -2.11 9.03 -2.94
C ALA A 22 -0.61 8.79 -2.71
N ALA A 23 -0.06 7.66 -3.19
CA ALA A 23 1.36 7.37 -3.08
C ALA A 23 2.23 8.35 -3.90
N ALA A 24 1.80 8.71 -5.10
CA ALA A 24 2.49 9.67 -5.96
C ALA A 24 2.51 11.08 -5.32
N GLU A 25 1.38 11.55 -4.81
CA GLU A 25 1.26 12.82 -4.11
C GLU A 25 2.11 12.85 -2.85
N LEU A 26 2.12 11.77 -2.06
CA LEU A 26 2.92 11.68 -0.84
C LEU A 26 4.42 11.71 -1.15
N ARG A 27 4.84 11.05 -2.24
CA ARG A 27 6.22 11.13 -2.74
C ARG A 27 6.59 12.56 -3.13
N HIS A 28 5.73 13.24 -3.89
CA HIS A 28 5.98 14.59 -4.38
C HIS A 28 5.97 15.64 -3.25
N ALA A 29 4.89 15.70 -2.48
CA ALA A 29 4.67 16.68 -1.43
C ALA A 29 5.73 16.62 -0.32
N LEU A 30 6.20 15.41 0.02
CA LEU A 30 7.19 15.21 1.10
C LEU A 30 8.62 15.05 0.60
N ARG A 31 8.87 15.20 -0.71
CA ARG A 31 10.17 15.02 -1.36
C ARG A 31 10.82 13.69 -0.95
N LEU A 32 10.08 12.60 -1.11
CA LEU A 32 10.57 11.25 -0.83
C LEU A 32 11.28 10.68 -2.06
N ASP A 33 12.32 9.87 -1.81
CA ASP A 33 13.00 9.15 -2.88
C ASP A 33 12.09 8.06 -3.45
N ARG A 34 11.36 7.36 -2.57
CA ARG A 34 10.39 6.32 -2.93
C ARG A 34 9.29 6.13 -1.89
N VAL A 35 8.21 5.48 -2.30
CA VAL A 35 7.14 5.00 -1.42
C VAL A 35 7.05 3.49 -1.54
N LEU A 36 7.08 2.80 -0.41
CA LEU A 36 6.91 1.35 -0.32
C LEU A 36 5.45 1.03 0.02
N PHE A 37 4.80 0.24 -0.84
CA PHE A 37 3.49 -0.33 -0.55
C PHE A 37 3.66 -1.55 0.36
N VAL A 38 2.92 -1.59 1.47
CA VAL A 38 2.97 -2.68 2.43
C VAL A 38 1.56 -3.27 2.61
N PRO A 39 1.20 -4.32 1.84
CA PRO A 39 -0.10 -4.96 1.98
C PRO A 39 -0.22 -5.64 3.35
N THR A 40 -1.31 -5.37 4.07
CA THR A 40 -1.59 -6.04 5.35
C THR A 40 -1.79 -7.53 5.13
N GLY A 41 -1.09 -8.40 5.88
CA GLY A 41 -1.26 -9.85 5.80
C GLY A 41 -2.66 -10.31 6.25
N SER A 42 -2.93 -10.19 7.56
CA SER A 42 -4.23 -10.46 8.16
C SER A 42 -4.74 -9.19 8.87
N PRO A 43 -5.73 -8.46 8.31
CA PRO A 43 -6.22 -7.22 8.93
C PRO A 43 -7.00 -7.53 10.23
N PRO A 44 -6.53 -7.09 11.40
CA PRO A 44 -7.13 -7.48 12.69
C PRO A 44 -8.55 -6.95 12.89
N HIS A 45 -8.94 -5.91 12.16
CA HIS A 45 -10.24 -5.25 12.26
C HIS A 45 -11.27 -5.70 11.22
N LYS A 46 -10.94 -6.66 10.34
CA LYS A 46 -11.81 -7.14 9.26
C LYS A 46 -12.26 -8.60 9.44
N GLY A 47 -12.57 -8.99 10.67
CA GLY A 47 -12.80 -10.39 11.07
C GLY A 47 -13.82 -11.18 10.24
N ASN A 48 -14.79 -10.53 9.59
CA ASN A 48 -15.85 -11.18 8.80
C ASN A 48 -15.84 -10.83 7.30
N VAL A 49 -14.84 -10.11 6.81
CA VAL A 49 -14.77 -9.77 5.38
C VAL A 49 -14.01 -10.86 4.66
N THR A 50 -14.63 -11.48 3.65
CA THR A 50 -13.92 -12.35 2.71
C THR A 50 -12.96 -11.48 1.90
N VAL A 51 -11.69 -11.45 2.35
CA VAL A 51 -10.62 -10.73 1.67
C VAL A 51 -9.88 -11.73 0.78
N ALA A 52 -9.52 -11.32 -0.44
CA ALA A 52 -8.63 -12.10 -1.28
C ALA A 52 -7.34 -12.49 -0.51
N PRO A 53 -6.79 -13.70 -0.72
CA PRO A 53 -5.56 -14.15 -0.10
C PRO A 53 -4.48 -13.07 -0.10
N ALA A 54 -3.68 -13.00 0.97
CA ALA A 54 -2.61 -12.00 1.07
C ALA A 54 -1.62 -12.08 -0.11
N ALA A 55 -1.37 -13.29 -0.63
CA ALA A 55 -0.56 -13.52 -1.81
C ALA A 55 -1.15 -12.86 -3.07
N ASP A 56 -2.44 -13.01 -3.31
CA ASP A 56 -3.13 -12.40 -4.47
C ASP A 56 -3.07 -10.87 -4.39
N ARG A 57 -3.26 -10.31 -3.19
CA ARG A 57 -3.16 -8.86 -2.97
C ARG A 57 -1.75 -8.32 -3.14
N LEU A 58 -0.75 -9.10 -2.76
CA LEU A 58 0.64 -8.78 -3.04
C LEU A 58 0.91 -8.83 -4.55
N ALA A 59 0.43 -9.86 -5.25
CA ALA A 59 0.60 -10.02 -6.69
C ALA A 59 -0.01 -8.86 -7.49
N MET A 60 -1.14 -8.30 -7.02
CA MET A 60 -1.75 -7.10 -7.64
C MET A 60 -0.90 -5.83 -7.49
N LEU A 61 0.11 -5.80 -6.62
CA LEU A 61 0.99 -4.65 -6.37
C LEU A 61 2.36 -4.76 -7.06
N GLN A 62 2.64 -5.86 -7.77
CA GLN A 62 3.88 -6.10 -8.52
C GLN A 62 3.77 -5.58 -9.95
#